data_AF-A0A432I005-F1
#
_entry.id   AF-A0A432I005-F1
#
_cell.length_a   1.000
_cell.length_b   1.000
_cell.length_c   1.000
_cell.angle_alpha   90.00
_cell.angle_beta   90.00
_cell.angle_gamma   90.00
#
_symmetry.space_group_name_H-M   'P 1'
#
loop_
_entity.id
_entity.type
_entity.pdbx_description
1 polymer ?
#
loop_
_entity_poly.entity_id
_entity_poly.type
_entity_poly.pdbx_seq_one_letter_code
_entity_poly.pdbx_strand_id
1 'polypeptide(L)'
;MFILVGALIAIAVLLNTLMINITEHDTEFATLRTLGASSSRLVTIMLFEHLVIGIIGGVVGAVASLVAAEWMGAAFSNWAFTMSFPVQWDIVLFTAVGVVVASVAVVPLGLFRVRLMDLVEKTKEFSH
;
A
#
# COMPACT_ATOMS: atom_id res chain seq x y z
N MET A 1 10.73 -4.64 17.46
CA MET A 1 10.09 -5.94 17.16
C MET A 1 8.70 -5.75 16.55
N PHE A 2 7.75 -5.10 17.23
CA PHE A 2 6.38 -4.91 16.71
C PHE A 2 6.30 -4.17 15.36
N ILE A 3 7.13 -3.16 15.14
CA ILE A 3 7.22 -2.45 13.85
C ILE A 3 7.56 -3.41 12.71
N LEU A 4 8.46 -4.37 12.95
CA LEU A 4 8.93 -5.31 11.95
C LEU A 4 7.83 -6.32 11.58
N VAL A 5 7.11 -6.82 12.59
CA VAL A 5 5.95 -7.71 12.38
C VAL A 5 4.83 -6.96 11.63
N GLY A 6 4.51 -5.73 12.05
CA GLY A 6 3.52 -4.90 11.36
C GLY A 6 3.91 -4.61 9.91
N ALA A 7 5.19 -4.30 9.66
CA ALA A 7 5.71 -4.09 8.31
C ALA A 7 5.59 -5.36 7.45
N LEU A 8 5.92 -6.55 7.99
CA LEU A 8 5.76 -7.81 7.27
C LEU A 8 4.30 -8.09 6.91
N ILE A 9 3.37 -7.87 7.84
CA ILE A 9 1.93 -8.04 7.58
C ILE A 9 1.47 -7.04 6.52
N ALA A 10 1.86 -5.78 6.62
CA ALA A 10 1.50 -4.75 5.64
C ALA A 10 2.04 -5.10 4.24
N ILE A 11 3.29 -5.56 4.14
CA ILE A 11 3.88 -6.02 2.87
C ILE A 11 3.10 -7.22 2.32
N ALA A 12 2.79 -8.22 3.15
CA ALA A 12 2.03 -9.40 2.71
C ALA A 12 0.64 -9.03 2.18
N VAL A 13 -0.07 -8.13 2.87
CA VAL A 13 -1.39 -7.64 2.43
C VAL A 13 -1.26 -6.85 1.12
N LEU A 14 -0.29 -5.94 1.03
CA LEU A 14 -0.02 -5.18 -0.19
C LEU A 14 0.27 -6.10 -1.38
N LEU A 15 1.13 -7.12 -1.19
CA LEU A 15 1.44 -8.09 -2.24
C LEU A 15 0.21 -8.88 -2.68
N ASN A 16 -0.66 -9.26 -1.75
CA ASN A 16 -1.90 -9.97 -2.09
C ASN A 16 -2.83 -9.12 -2.95
N THR A 17 -3.04 -7.85 -2.58
CA THR A 17 -3.82 -6.92 -3.40
C THR A 17 -3.17 -6.67 -4.76
N LEU A 18 -1.84 -6.58 -4.81
CA LEU A 18 -1.09 -6.41 -6.06
C LEU A 18 -1.30 -7.62 -6.99
N MET A 19 -1.28 -8.84 -6.46
CA MET A 19 -1.54 -10.07 -7.23
C MET A 19 -2.95 -10.08 -7.83
N ILE A 20 -3.96 -9.66 -7.06
CA ILE A 20 -5.34 -9.54 -7.54
C ILE A 20 -5.42 -8.50 -8.66
N ASN A 21 -4.90 -7.30 -8.43
CA ASN A 21 -4.95 -6.19 -9.38
C ASN A 21 -4.23 -6.55 -10.70
N ILE A 22 -3.07 -7.22 -10.64
CA ILE A 22 -2.36 -7.69 -11.85
C ILE A 22 -3.23 -8.62 -12.69
N THR A 23 -3.92 -9.58 -12.04
CA THR A 23 -4.79 -10.54 -12.73
C THR A 23 -5.94 -9.84 -13.48
N GLU A 24 -6.45 -8.75 -12.91
CA GLU A 24 -7.50 -7.94 -13.53
C GLU A 24 -6.94 -7.06 -14.67
N HIS A 25 -5.77 -6.46 -14.47
CA HIS A 25 -5.16 -5.52 -15.41
C HIS A 25 -4.66 -6.15 -16.72
N ASP A 26 -4.32 -7.44 -16.75
CA ASP A 26 -3.88 -8.13 -17.98
C ASP A 26 -4.96 -8.09 -19.07
N THR A 27 -6.23 -8.15 -18.67
CA THR A 27 -7.37 -8.05 -19.60
C THR A 27 -7.61 -6.62 -20.08
N GLU A 28 -7.42 -5.61 -19.23
CA GLU A 28 -7.48 -4.20 -19.62
C GLU A 28 -6.33 -3.79 -20.53
N PHE A 29 -5.09 -4.24 -20.26
CA PHE A 29 -3.92 -4.00 -21.11
C PHE A 29 -4.08 -4.64 -22.49
N ALA A 30 -4.61 -5.86 -22.56
CA ALA A 30 -4.90 -6.52 -23.83
C ALA A 30 -5.92 -5.74 -24.66
N THR A 31 -6.98 -5.23 -24.02
CA THR A 31 -8.06 -4.46 -24.69
C THR A 31 -7.61 -3.05 -25.08
N LEU A 32 -6.75 -2.41 -24.29
CA LEU A 32 -6.24 -1.07 -24.61
C LEU A 32 -5.14 -1.10 -25.65
N ARG A 33 -4.38 -2.21 -25.77
CA ARG A 33 -3.41 -2.40 -26.84
C ARG A 33 -4.09 -2.63 -28.21
N THR A 34 -5.28 -3.22 -28.24
CA THR A 34 -6.07 -3.34 -29.49
C THR A 34 -6.73 -2.02 -29.89
N LEU A 35 -7.01 -1.13 -28.93
CA LEU A 35 -7.54 0.23 -29.16
C LEU A 35 -6.45 1.31 -29.36
N GLY A 36 -5.17 0.95 -29.29
CA GLY A 36 -4.04 1.87 -29.54
C GLY A 36 -3.74 2.86 -28.40
N ALA A 37 -4.21 2.60 -27.18
CA ALA A 37 -4.02 3.51 -26.06
C ALA A 37 -2.63 3.40 -25.41
N SER A 38 -2.08 4.55 -24.99
CA SER A 38 -0.77 4.68 -24.35
C SER A 38 -0.74 4.04 -22.95
N SER A 39 0.24 3.16 -22.71
CA SER A 39 0.50 2.51 -21.42
C SER A 39 0.69 3.50 -20.26
N SER A 40 1.10 4.75 -20.53
CA SER A 40 1.24 5.78 -19.49
C SER A 40 -0.08 6.21 -18.86
N ARG A 41 -1.21 6.15 -19.59
CA ARG A 41 -2.51 6.56 -19.03
C ARG A 41 -2.99 5.59 -17.96
N LEU A 42 -2.73 4.30 -18.16
CA LEU A 42 -3.05 3.25 -17.19
C LEU A 42 -2.29 3.41 -15.89
N VAL A 43 -0.99 3.69 -15.99
CA VAL A 43 -0.13 3.93 -14.82
C VAL A 43 -0.63 5.12 -14.00
N THR A 44 -1.08 6.19 -14.66
CA THR A 44 -1.65 7.35 -13.96
C THR A 44 -2.95 7.01 -13.22
N ILE A 45 -3.82 6.17 -13.80
CA ILE A 45 -5.07 5.76 -13.15
C ILE A 45 -4.77 4.91 -11.92
N MET A 46 -3.90 3.90 -12.07
CA MET A 46 -3.44 3.07 -10.95
C MET A 46 -2.79 3.91 -9.84
N LEU A 47 -1.93 4.87 -10.19
CA LEU A 47 -1.33 5.81 -9.22
C LEU A 47 -2.38 6.53 -8.40
N PHE A 48 -3.40 7.06 -9.07
CA PHE A 48 -4.44 7.82 -8.40
C PHE A 48 -5.26 6.93 -7.46
N GLU A 49 -5.59 5.72 -7.88
CA GLU A 49 -6.36 4.77 -7.07
C GLU A 49 -5.60 4.36 -5.80
N HIS A 50 -4.33 3.97 -5.92
CA HIS A 50 -3.50 3.58 -4.78
C HIS A 50 -3.16 4.77 -3.86
N LEU A 51 -3.08 5.98 -4.40
CA LEU A 51 -2.94 7.20 -3.62
C LEU A 51 -4.19 7.45 -2.77
N VAL A 52 -5.38 7.32 -3.37
CA VAL A 52 -6.66 7.49 -2.65
C VAL A 52 -6.81 6.44 -1.55
N ILE A 53 -6.56 5.17 -1.86
CA ILE A 53 -6.61 4.08 -0.87
C ILE A 53 -5.61 4.32 0.27
N GLY A 54 -4.38 4.73 -0.06
CA GLY A 54 -3.33 5.01 0.92
C GLY A 54 -3.69 6.18 1.84
N ILE A 55 -4.22 7.28 1.29
CA ILE A 55 -4.67 8.42 2.08
C ILE A 55 -5.81 8.02 3.02
N ILE A 56 -6.83 7.32 2.51
CA ILE A 56 -7.97 6.89 3.32
C ILE A 56 -7.49 5.96 4.44
N GLY A 57 -6.69 4.94 4.10
CA GLY A 57 -6.12 4.01 5.08
C GLY A 57 -5.21 4.69 6.11
N GLY A 58 -4.41 5.66 5.67
CA GLY A 58 -3.53 6.45 6.53
C GLY A 58 -4.29 7.32 7.53
N VAL A 59 -5.35 8.02 7.07
CA VAL A 59 -6.21 8.83 7.94
C VAL A 59 -6.95 7.94 8.94
N VAL A 60 -7.57 6.86 8.48
CA VAL A 60 -8.30 5.92 9.33
C VAL A 60 -7.37 5.28 10.35
N GLY A 61 -6.18 4.83 9.93
CA GLY A 61 -5.17 4.26 10.80
C GLY A 61 -4.64 5.25 11.83
N ALA A 62 -4.38 6.50 11.44
CA ALA A 62 -3.95 7.56 12.35
C ALA A 62 -4.99 7.81 13.44
N VAL A 63 -6.27 8.00 13.06
CA VAL A 63 -7.36 8.21 14.02
C VAL A 63 -7.53 7.00 14.93
N ALA A 64 -7.53 5.78 14.38
CA ALA A 64 -7.66 4.55 15.16
C ALA A 64 -6.51 4.39 16.17
N SER A 65 -5.28 4.77 15.79
CA SER A 65 -4.13 4.70 16.69
C SER A 65 -4.21 5.67 17.86
N LEU A 66 -4.74 6.87 17.64
CA LEU A 66 -4.95 7.86 18.71
C LEU A 66 -6.00 7.37 19.71
N VAL A 67 -7.13 6.87 19.21
CA VAL A 67 -8.18 6.30 20.06
C VAL A 67 -7.63 5.10 20.84
N ALA A 68 -6.90 4.19 20.18
CA ALA A 68 -6.29 3.04 20.85
C ALA A 68 -5.27 3.46 21.92
N ALA A 69 -4.49 4.51 21.68
CA ALA A 69 -3.53 5.04 22.65
C ALA A 69 -4.22 5.61 23.89
N GLU A 70 -5.30 6.39 23.71
CA GLU A 70 -6.09 6.92 24.83
C GLU A 70 -6.76 5.80 25.63
N TRP A 71 -7.34 4.81 24.96
CA TRP A 71 -7.96 3.65 25.60
C TRP A 71 -6.94 2.85 26.41
N MET A 72 -5.75 2.65 25.86
CA MET A 72 -4.65 2.00 26.56
C MET A 72 -4.22 2.83 27.78
N GLY A 73 -4.06 4.15 27.62
CA GLY A 73 -3.74 5.05 28.73
C GLY A 73 -4.75 5.01 29.86
N ALA A 74 -6.04 5.00 29.53
CA ALA A 74 -7.11 4.88 30.51
C ALA A 74 -7.09 3.51 31.23
N ALA A 75 -6.89 2.42 30.49
CA ALA A 75 -6.83 1.07 31.05
C ALA A 75 -5.64 0.85 31.99
N PHE A 76 -4.50 1.52 31.74
CA PHE A 76 -3.31 1.45 32.59
C PHE A 76 -3.27 2.55 33.67
N SER A 77 -4.13 3.56 33.60
CA SER A 77 -4.17 4.64 34.59
C SER A 77 -4.54 4.10 35.98
N ASN A 78 -3.73 4.47 36.98
CA ASN A 78 -3.96 4.16 38.38
C ASN A 78 -3.85 5.45 39.19
N TRP A 79 -4.34 5.43 40.42
CA TRP A 79 -4.35 6.59 41.33
C TRP A 79 -2.98 7.29 41.52
N ALA A 80 -1.87 6.61 41.21
CA ALA A 80 -0.51 7.14 41.31
C ALA A 80 0.15 7.51 39.96
N PHE A 81 -0.41 7.12 38.80
CA PHE A 81 0.20 7.33 37.48
C PHE A 81 -0.85 7.67 36.42
N THR A 82 -0.79 8.89 35.89
CA THR A 82 -1.51 9.30 34.68
C THR A 82 -0.54 9.23 33.49
N MET A 83 -0.76 8.26 32.59
CA MET A 83 0.02 8.13 31.36
C MET A 83 -0.62 8.99 30.28
N SER A 84 -0.07 10.20 30.06
CA SER A 84 -0.47 11.06 28.95
C SER A 84 0.34 10.71 27.71
N PHE A 85 -0.34 10.53 26.57
CA PHE A 85 0.29 10.31 25.27
C PHE A 85 0.17 11.58 24.43
N PRO A 86 1.10 12.55 24.57
CA PRO A 86 1.06 13.76 23.77
C PRO A 86 1.31 13.42 22.29
N VAL A 87 0.46 13.94 21.41
CA VAL A 87 0.65 13.83 19.96
C VAL A 87 1.86 14.66 19.56
N GLN A 88 2.92 13.99 19.11
CA GLN A 88 4.10 14.65 18.57
C GLN A 88 3.91 14.89 17.07
N TRP A 89 4.03 16.16 16.66
CA TRP A 89 3.87 16.57 15.26
C TRP A 89 4.87 15.91 14.31
N ASP A 90 6.08 15.60 14.79
CA ASP A 90 7.10 14.90 14.00
C ASP A 90 6.61 13.52 13.56
N ILE A 91 5.98 12.76 14.46
CA ILE A 91 5.48 11.41 14.17
C ILE A 91 4.33 11.47 13.16
N VAL A 92 3.45 12.47 13.29
CA VAL A 92 2.35 12.69 12.35
C VAL A 92 2.92 13.00 10.96
N LEU A 93 3.93 13.86 10.87
CA LEU A 93 4.60 14.19 9.61
C LEU A 93 5.28 12.96 8.99
N PHE A 94 6.03 12.18 9.77
CA PHE A 94 6.67 10.95 9.29
C PHE A 94 5.66 9.92 8.80
N THR A 95 4.53 9.78 9.50
CA THR A 95 3.46 8.86 9.10
C THR A 95 2.82 9.31 7.79
N ALA A 96 2.51 10.61 7.66
CA ALA A 96 1.94 11.17 6.45
C ALA A 96 2.88 11.00 5.24
N VAL A 97 4.17 11.32 5.41
CA VAL A 97 5.19 11.12 4.36
C VAL A 97 5.34 9.64 4.04
N GLY A 98 5.35 8.77 5.05
CA GLY A 98 5.45 7.32 4.88
C GLY A 98 4.30 6.74 4.05
N VAL A 99 3.06 7.19 4.29
CA VAL A 99 1.88 6.80 3.50
C VAL A 99 2.04 7.24 2.05
N VAL A 100 2.42 8.49 1.79
CA VAL A 100 2.63 9.00 0.42
C VAL A 100 3.73 8.21 -0.30
N VAL A 101 4.86 7.99 0.38
CA VAL A 101 5.99 7.22 -0.18
C VAL A 101 5.57 5.78 -0.47
N ALA A 102 4.84 5.12 0.44
CA ALA A 102 4.36 3.76 0.23
C ALA A 102 3.39 3.68 -0.97
N SER A 103 2.41 4.58 -1.05
CA SER A 103 1.47 4.64 -2.18
C SER A 103 2.18 4.85 -3.52
N VAL A 104 3.19 5.72 -3.57
CA VAL A 104 3.98 5.96 -4.79
C VAL A 104 4.89 4.79 -5.11
N ALA A 105 5.50 4.14 -4.12
CA ALA A 105 6.42 3.02 -4.32
C ALA A 105 5.74 1.75 -4.85
N VAL A 106 4.45 1.56 -4.56
CA VAL A 106 3.67 0.40 -5.04
C VAL A 106 3.52 0.40 -6.57
N VAL A 107 3.47 1.56 -7.20
CA VAL A 107 3.27 1.68 -8.66
C VAL A 107 4.43 1.15 -9.50
N PRO A 108 5.69 1.58 -9.31
CA PRO A 108 6.80 1.02 -10.05
C PRO A 108 7.03 -0.46 -9.73
N LEU A 109 6.71 -0.92 -8.51
CA LEU A 109 6.76 -2.34 -8.14
C LEU A 109 5.75 -3.18 -8.93
N GLY A 110 4.51 -2.69 -9.07
CA GLY A 110 3.51 -3.34 -9.91
C GLY A 110 3.92 -3.39 -11.37
N LEU A 111 4.47 -2.29 -11.89
CA LEU A 111 4.93 -2.23 -13.28
C LEU A 111 6.15 -3.12 -13.56
N PHE A 112 7.12 -3.18 -12.64
CA PHE A 112 8.31 -4.01 -12.78
C PHE A 112 7.95 -5.51 -12.80
N ARG A 113 6.96 -5.92 -12.01
CA ARG A 113 6.50 -7.32 -11.98
C ARG A 113 5.71 -7.72 -13.22
N VAL A 114 4.86 -6.84 -13.77
CA VAL A 114 4.17 -7.09 -15.05
C VAL A 114 5.19 -7.31 -16.18
N ARG A 115 6.30 -6.55 -16.20
CA ARG A 115 7.39 -6.77 -17.16
C ARG A 115 8.17 -8.07 -16.97
N LEU A 116 8.20 -8.60 -15.74
CA LEU A 116 8.90 -9.85 -15.40
C LEU A 116 8.02 -11.09 -15.66
N MET A 117 6.70 -10.94 -15.66
CA MET A 117 5.76 -12.04 -15.90
C MET A 117 5.66 -12.44 -17.37
N ASP A 118 6.14 -11.60 -18.30
CA ASP A 118 5.90 -11.79 -19.74
C ASP A 118 7.14 -12.19 -20.58
N LEU A 119 8.26 -12.61 -19.96
CA LEU A 119 9.51 -12.85 -20.71
C LEU A 119 10.10 -14.27 -20.65
N VAL A 120 9.72 -15.11 -19.69
CA VAL A 120 10.33 -16.45 -19.55
C VAL A 120 9.32 -17.58 -19.72
N GLU A 121 8.08 -17.38 -19.30
CA GLU A 121 7.00 -18.39 -19.41
C GLU A 121 6.53 -18.55 -20.87
N LYS A 122 6.33 -17.43 -21.58
CA LYS A 122 5.87 -17.48 -22.98
C LYS A 122 6.90 -18.05 -23.94
N THR A 123 8.20 -17.89 -23.68
CA THR A 123 9.24 -18.58 -24.47
C THR A 123 9.33 -20.08 -24.21
N LYS A 124 8.85 -20.57 -23.05
CA LYS A 124 8.80 -22.01 -22.75
C LYS A 124 7.61 -22.72 -23.40
N GLU A 125 6.48 -22.03 -23.55
CA GLU A 125 5.32 -22.56 -24.29
C GLU A 125 5.58 -22.75 -25.80
N PHE A 126 6.49 -21.97 -26.41
CA PHE A 126 6.87 -22.15 -27.83
C PHE A 126 8.02 -23.14 -28.05
N SER A 127 8.60 -23.69 -26.97
CA SER A 127 9.72 -24.63 -27.05
C SER A 127 9.28 -26.10 -26.99
N HIS A 128 7.98 -26.39 -27.06
CA HIS A 128 7.46 -27.75 -27.07
C HIS A 128 6.39 -28.00 -28.12
#